data_AF-A0A7X6VI87-F1
#
_entry.id   AF-A0A7X6VI87-F1
#
_cell.length_a   1.000
_cell.length_b   1.000
_cell.length_c   1.000
_cell.angle_alpha   90.00
_cell.angle_beta   90.00
_cell.angle_gamma   90.00
#
_symmetry.space_group_name_H-M   'P 1'
#
loop_
_entity.id
_entity.type
_entity.pdbx_description
1 polymer ?
#
loop_
_entity_poly.entity_id
_entity_poly.type
_entity_poly.pdbx_seq_one_letter_code
_entity_poly.pdbx_strand_id
1 'polypeptide(L)'
;MNVFVNYLNSIHNIGGDSTGSLAEKQVKSPFFDMVKVDRKLGTYIANGITAQNHQAFILTGHAGDGKTSILVQVLKALNRLKENEELKAQNEYADFYYVKDMSEISEEQQADALRKALESPARNQTSLLISNTGPLLQAFTGLVEAKRKEEEKTFNDSDRMELQSKLLLQLDQNNNAPLSIEGYNFVLVNIARVDNVAFSTQILKKILDEGLWGECQDCVKKDCCPIKNNRDCVFRQFDRVSA
;
A
#
# COMPACT_ATOMS: atom_id res chain seq x y z
N MET A 1 17.34 3.54 27.91
CA MET A 1 15.90 3.36 27.61
C MET A 1 15.86 2.65 26.27
N ASN A 2 15.18 1.50 26.17
CA ASN A 2 15.24 0.66 24.98
C ASN A 2 14.86 1.46 23.72
N VAL A 3 15.77 1.57 22.76
CA VAL A 3 15.58 2.34 21.53
C VAL A 3 14.41 1.79 20.70
N PHE A 4 14.15 0.47 20.78
CA PHE A 4 12.98 -0.17 20.18
C PHE A 4 11.67 0.31 20.81
N VAL A 5 11.64 0.57 22.12
CA VAL A 5 10.44 1.13 22.78
C VAL A 5 10.15 2.55 22.29
N ASN A 6 11.19 3.36 22.05
CA ASN A 6 11.01 4.67 21.42
C ASN A 6 10.46 4.56 20.00
N TYR A 7 10.94 3.56 19.24
CA TYR A 7 10.42 3.25 17.92
C TYR A 7 8.94 2.86 17.97
N LEU A 8 8.51 1.95 18.86
CA LEU A 8 7.09 1.60 19.03
C LEU A 8 6.23 2.82 19.37
N ASN A 9 6.72 3.70 20.25
CA ASN A 9 6.02 4.94 20.60
C ASN A 9 5.90 5.91 19.41
N SER A 10 6.82 5.85 18.45
CA SER A 10 6.73 6.66 17.22
C SER A 10 5.65 6.19 16.25
N ILE A 11 5.17 4.95 16.37
CA ILE A 11 4.13 4.38 15.51
C ILE A 11 2.73 4.91 15.91
N HIS A 12 2.54 5.31 17.18
CA HIS A 12 1.23 5.69 17.73
C HIS A 12 0.87 7.19 17.64
N ASN A 13 1.83 8.08 17.37
CA ASN A 13 1.55 9.52 17.28
C ASN A 13 1.12 9.94 15.86
N ILE A 14 -0.18 9.92 15.59
CA ILE A 14 -0.75 10.33 14.28
C ILE A 14 -2.01 11.18 14.47
N GLY A 15 -1.98 12.39 13.91
CA GLY A 15 -3.17 13.09 13.41
C GLY A 15 -3.37 12.80 11.91
N GLY A 16 -4.61 12.87 11.43
CA GLY A 16 -5.10 12.32 10.14
C GLY A 16 -4.33 12.67 8.85
N ASP A 17 -3.54 13.75 8.83
CA ASP A 17 -2.85 14.24 7.62
C ASP A 17 -1.40 13.72 7.41
N SER A 18 -0.92 12.79 8.24
CA SER A 18 0.52 12.47 8.31
C SER A 18 0.93 11.04 7.93
N THR A 19 0.02 10.21 7.41
CA THR A 19 0.26 8.76 7.20
C THR A 19 1.32 8.47 6.13
N GLY A 20 1.40 9.27 5.06
CA GLY A 20 2.46 9.17 4.05
C GLY A 20 3.84 9.51 4.61
N SER A 21 3.93 10.59 5.40
CA SER A 21 5.16 10.99 6.10
C SER A 21 5.59 9.98 7.16
N LEU A 22 4.63 9.31 7.81
CA LEU A 22 4.93 8.25 8.77
C LEU A 22 5.54 7.04 8.07
N ALA A 23 4.93 6.53 6.99
CA ALA A 23 5.47 5.39 6.28
C ALA A 23 6.94 5.63 5.87
N GLU A 24 7.26 6.83 5.38
CA GLU A 24 8.62 7.20 5.02
C GLU A 24 9.55 7.32 6.24
N LYS A 25 9.13 8.01 7.31
CA LYS A 25 9.90 8.10 8.56
C LYS A 25 10.15 6.72 9.18
N GLN A 26 9.19 5.82 9.08
CA GLN A 26 9.28 4.46 9.58
C GLN A 26 10.26 3.64 8.73
N VAL A 27 10.22 3.74 7.39
CA VAL A 27 11.16 3.03 6.49
C VAL A 27 12.63 3.40 6.76
N LYS A 28 12.90 4.59 7.30
CA LYS A 28 14.24 5.04 7.72
C LYS A 28 14.73 4.42 9.05
N SER A 29 13.85 3.77 9.80
CA SER A 29 14.20 3.16 11.10
C SER A 29 14.88 1.80 10.93
N PRO A 30 15.95 1.48 11.71
CA PRO A 30 16.57 0.16 11.69
C PRO A 30 15.63 -0.96 12.16
N PHE A 31 14.57 -0.62 12.91
CA PHE A 31 13.59 -1.59 13.40
C PHE A 31 12.48 -1.91 12.39
N PHE A 32 12.35 -1.13 11.32
CA PHE A 32 11.26 -1.29 10.35
C PHE A 32 11.25 -2.67 9.71
N ASP A 33 12.41 -3.12 9.20
CA ASP A 33 12.50 -4.42 8.55
C ASP A 33 12.34 -5.59 9.56
N MET A 34 12.55 -5.34 10.86
CA MET A 34 12.36 -6.32 11.93
C MET A 34 10.87 -6.52 12.26
N VAL A 35 10.05 -5.47 12.23
CA VAL A 35 8.61 -5.55 12.56
C VAL A 35 7.68 -5.62 11.35
N LYS A 36 8.13 -5.20 10.15
CA LYS A 36 7.28 -5.20 8.96
C LYS A 36 6.79 -6.61 8.64
N VAL A 37 5.58 -6.71 8.13
CA VAL A 37 5.07 -7.96 7.54
C VAL A 37 4.83 -7.69 6.07
N ASP A 38 5.48 -8.49 5.23
CA ASP A 38 5.34 -8.36 3.79
C ASP A 38 3.94 -8.82 3.37
N ARG A 39 3.31 -8.03 2.50
CA ARG A 39 1.99 -8.33 1.95
C ARG A 39 2.18 -9.26 0.75
N LYS A 40 1.35 -10.32 0.66
CA LYS A 40 1.34 -11.25 -0.48
C LYS A 40 1.22 -10.52 -1.83
N LEU A 41 0.45 -9.44 -1.88
CA LEU A 41 0.28 -8.62 -3.07
C LEU A 41 1.58 -7.94 -3.51
N GLY A 42 2.39 -7.41 -2.58
CA GLY A 42 3.68 -6.80 -2.92
C GLY A 42 4.64 -7.81 -3.53
N THR A 43 4.70 -9.02 -2.96
CA THR A 43 5.51 -10.13 -3.50
C THR A 43 5.00 -10.56 -4.88
N TYR A 44 3.69 -10.65 -5.06
CA TYR A 44 3.07 -11.00 -6.35
C TYR A 44 3.43 -9.99 -7.44
N ILE A 45 3.34 -8.68 -7.16
CA ILE A 45 3.69 -7.62 -8.11
C ILE A 45 5.18 -7.70 -8.46
N ALA A 46 6.06 -7.81 -7.47
CA ALA A 46 7.51 -7.88 -7.70
C ALA A 46 7.90 -9.11 -8.55
N ASN A 47 7.34 -10.28 -8.23
CA ASN A 47 7.57 -11.49 -9.00
C ASN A 47 7.04 -11.38 -10.43
N GLY A 48 5.88 -10.74 -10.63
CA GLY A 48 5.33 -10.47 -11.96
C GLY A 48 6.27 -9.62 -12.82
N ILE A 49 6.87 -8.58 -12.22
CA ILE A 49 7.88 -7.74 -12.89
C ILE A 49 9.11 -8.56 -13.28
N THR A 50 9.67 -9.32 -12.34
CA THR A 50 10.87 -10.15 -12.62
C THR A 50 10.60 -11.25 -13.65
N ALA A 51 9.39 -11.81 -13.66
CA ALA A 51 8.97 -12.84 -14.62
C ALA A 51 8.49 -12.28 -15.97
N GLN A 52 8.60 -10.97 -16.21
CA GLN A 52 8.09 -10.28 -17.41
C GLN A 52 6.59 -10.48 -17.66
N ASN A 53 5.82 -10.76 -16.61
CA ASN A 53 4.36 -10.84 -16.65
C ASN A 53 3.78 -9.48 -16.23
N HIS A 54 3.80 -8.54 -17.17
CA HIS A 54 3.45 -7.14 -16.91
C HIS A 54 1.94 -6.92 -16.80
N GLN A 55 1.51 -6.27 -15.71
CA GLN A 55 0.10 -6.00 -15.41
C GLN A 55 -0.07 -4.59 -14.84
N ALA A 56 -1.27 -4.04 -14.97
CA ALA A 56 -1.62 -2.77 -14.35
C ALA A 56 -2.32 -3.03 -13.01
N PHE A 57 -1.80 -2.47 -11.93
CA PHE A 57 -2.36 -2.60 -10.59
C PHE A 57 -2.83 -1.24 -10.08
N ILE A 58 -4.05 -1.22 -9.52
CA ILE A 58 -4.61 -0.05 -8.85
C ILE A 58 -4.95 -0.45 -7.42
N LEU A 59 -4.36 0.25 -6.44
CA LEU A 59 -4.63 0.04 -5.03
C LEU A 59 -5.47 1.18 -4.47
N THR A 60 -6.52 0.82 -3.75
CA THR A 60 -7.31 1.75 -2.95
C THR A 60 -7.54 1.25 -1.53
N GLY A 61 -8.10 2.12 -0.70
CA GLY A 61 -8.28 1.91 0.75
C GLY A 61 -8.25 3.24 1.51
N HIS A 62 -8.39 3.17 2.82
CA HIS A 62 -8.41 4.28 3.76
C HIS A 62 -6.97 4.71 4.12
N ALA A 63 -6.85 5.84 4.80
CA ALA A 63 -5.59 6.26 5.39
C ALA A 63 -5.14 5.23 6.44
N GLY A 64 -3.89 4.79 6.36
CA GLY A 64 -3.33 3.79 7.29
C GLY A 64 -3.41 2.34 6.82
N ASP A 65 -4.10 2.02 5.73
CA ASP A 65 -4.24 0.64 5.23
C ASP A 65 -2.93 0.01 4.69
N GLY A 66 -1.85 0.78 4.61
CA GLY A 66 -0.54 0.28 4.17
C GLY A 66 -0.38 0.20 2.65
N LYS A 67 -1.17 0.98 1.87
CA LYS A 67 -1.04 1.09 0.40
C LYS A 67 0.39 1.46 -0.03
N THR A 68 0.95 2.52 0.58
CA THR A 68 2.32 2.98 0.32
C THR A 68 3.36 1.95 0.75
N SER A 69 3.10 1.17 1.81
CA SER A 69 4.00 0.09 2.25
C SER A 69 4.15 -1.01 1.20
N ILE A 70 3.09 -1.30 0.42
CA ILE A 70 3.16 -2.26 -0.69
C ILE A 70 4.08 -1.73 -1.79
N LEU A 71 3.98 -0.45 -2.15
CA LEU A 71 4.90 0.18 -3.11
C LEU A 71 6.35 0.10 -2.63
N VAL A 72 6.61 0.43 -1.36
CA VAL A 72 7.94 0.30 -0.75
C VAL A 72 8.45 -1.13 -0.83
N GLN A 73 7.60 -2.11 -0.50
CA GLN A 73 7.95 -3.53 -0.57
C GLN A 73 8.35 -3.94 -1.99
N VAL A 74 7.61 -3.53 -3.02
CA VAL A 74 7.93 -3.79 -4.43
C VAL A 74 9.26 -3.15 -4.80
N LEU A 75 9.48 -1.89 -4.47
CA LEU A 75 10.73 -1.19 -4.80
C LEU A 75 11.95 -1.80 -4.10
N LYS A 76 11.83 -2.17 -2.81
CA LYS A 76 12.89 -2.88 -2.08
C LYS A 76 13.18 -4.24 -2.71
N ALA A 77 12.15 -5.02 -3.05
CA ALA A 77 12.32 -6.33 -3.70
C ALA A 77 13.03 -6.24 -5.07
N LEU A 78 12.85 -5.13 -5.79
CA LEU A 78 13.51 -4.86 -7.06
C LEU A 78 14.87 -4.15 -6.92
N ASN A 79 15.36 -3.92 -5.69
CA ASN A 79 16.58 -3.14 -5.39
C ASN A 79 16.55 -1.70 -5.96
N ARG A 80 15.39 -1.05 -5.95
CA ARG A 80 15.14 0.30 -6.52
C ARG A 80 14.86 1.38 -5.49
N LEU A 81 14.93 1.04 -4.21
CA LEU A 81 14.84 2.00 -3.12
C LEU A 81 16.06 1.81 -2.23
N LYS A 82 16.93 2.82 -2.18
CA LYS A 82 18.06 2.83 -1.25
C LYS A 82 17.57 3.15 0.16
N GLU A 83 18.37 2.78 1.15
CA GLU A 83 18.12 3.22 2.52
C GLU A 83 18.06 4.75 2.58
N ASN A 84 17.02 5.28 3.23
CA ASN A 84 16.77 6.71 3.41
C ASN A 84 16.37 7.53 2.19
N GLU A 85 16.16 6.90 1.03
CA GLU A 85 15.67 7.58 -0.16
C GLU A 85 14.17 7.95 -0.03
N GLU A 86 13.82 9.17 -0.40
CA GLU A 86 12.44 9.65 -0.39
C GLU A 86 11.71 9.19 -1.66
N LEU A 87 10.44 8.79 -1.51
CA LEU A 87 9.62 8.37 -2.64
C LEU A 87 9.13 9.58 -3.41
N LYS A 88 9.42 9.62 -4.71
CA LYS A 88 8.79 10.58 -5.63
C LYS A 88 7.28 10.30 -5.73
N ALA A 89 6.47 11.35 -5.91
CA ALA A 89 5.02 11.23 -6.11
C ALA A 89 4.66 10.28 -7.27
N GLN A 90 5.46 10.29 -8.33
CA GLN A 90 5.44 9.33 -9.43
C GLN A 90 6.86 9.06 -9.93
N ASN A 91 7.12 7.86 -10.43
CA ASN A 91 8.39 7.54 -11.07
C ASN A 91 8.24 6.42 -12.11
N GLU A 92 9.17 6.37 -13.06
CA GLU A 92 9.16 5.40 -14.15
C GLU A 92 10.54 4.73 -14.29
N TYR A 93 10.53 3.41 -14.32
CA TYR A 93 11.64 2.53 -14.66
C TYR A 93 11.31 1.78 -15.95
N ALA A 94 12.29 1.12 -16.56
CA ALA A 94 12.10 0.41 -17.85
C ALA A 94 10.92 -0.60 -17.86
N ASP A 95 10.68 -1.27 -16.74
CA ASP A 95 9.70 -2.37 -16.58
C ASP A 95 8.67 -2.09 -15.45
N PHE A 96 8.75 -0.93 -14.80
CA PHE A 96 7.86 -0.56 -13.70
C PHE A 96 7.53 0.94 -13.67
N TYR A 97 6.25 1.27 -13.61
CA TYR A 97 5.75 2.63 -13.39
C TYR A 97 4.94 2.68 -12.10
N TYR A 98 5.07 3.74 -11.30
CA TYR A 98 4.22 3.89 -10.13
C TYR A 98 3.77 5.33 -9.88
N VAL A 99 2.64 5.44 -9.20
CA VAL A 99 2.11 6.67 -8.59
C VAL A 99 1.80 6.39 -7.14
N LYS A 100 2.44 7.13 -6.24
CA LYS A 100 2.45 6.90 -4.78
C LYS A 100 1.13 7.25 -4.11
N ASP A 101 0.53 8.36 -4.49
CA ASP A 101 -0.82 8.81 -4.12
C ASP A 101 -1.29 9.78 -5.21
N MET A 102 -2.40 9.47 -5.88
CA MET A 102 -2.96 10.36 -6.90
C MET A 102 -3.31 11.75 -6.35
N SER A 103 -3.57 11.87 -5.05
CA SER A 103 -3.88 13.15 -4.41
C SER A 103 -2.65 14.06 -4.31
N GLU A 104 -1.44 13.53 -4.47
CA GLU A 104 -0.18 14.30 -4.49
C GLU A 104 0.12 14.94 -5.87
N ILE A 105 -0.67 14.66 -6.90
CA ILE A 105 -0.56 15.26 -8.24
C ILE A 105 -1.84 16.04 -8.59
N SER A 106 -1.74 17.00 -9.53
CA SER A 106 -2.88 17.86 -9.89
C SER A 106 -4.01 17.06 -10.54
N GLU A 107 -5.26 17.53 -10.41
CA GLU A 107 -6.44 16.87 -11.00
C GLU A 107 -6.29 16.65 -12.52
N GLU A 108 -5.70 17.63 -13.23
CA GLU A 108 -5.40 17.51 -14.66
C GLU A 108 -4.45 16.34 -14.95
N GLN A 109 -3.45 16.11 -14.09
CA GLN A 109 -2.47 15.04 -14.23
C GLN A 109 -3.00 13.67 -13.78
N GLN A 110 -4.06 13.62 -12.96
CA GLN A 110 -4.59 12.37 -12.43
C GLN A 110 -5.14 11.45 -13.53
N ALA A 111 -5.87 12.02 -14.50
CA ALA A 111 -6.39 11.25 -15.64
C ALA A 111 -5.26 10.72 -16.53
N ASP A 112 -4.23 11.52 -16.78
CA ASP A 112 -3.05 11.12 -17.55
C ASP A 112 -2.21 10.05 -16.83
N ALA A 113 -2.04 10.21 -15.51
CA ALA A 113 -1.35 9.23 -14.68
C ALA A 113 -2.08 7.88 -14.67
N LEU A 114 -3.42 7.90 -14.60
CA LEU A 114 -4.27 6.72 -14.75
C LEU A 114 -4.13 6.10 -16.14
N ARG A 115 -4.25 6.91 -17.21
CA ARG A 115 -4.08 6.45 -18.60
C ARG A 115 -2.75 5.74 -18.78
N LYS A 116 -1.66 6.40 -18.37
CA LYS A 116 -0.30 5.86 -18.41
C LYS A 116 -0.16 4.56 -17.63
N ALA A 117 -0.76 4.47 -16.44
CA ALA A 117 -0.77 3.24 -15.66
C ALA A 117 -1.46 2.10 -16.41
N LEU A 118 -2.65 2.34 -16.98
CA LEU A 118 -3.42 1.35 -17.72
C LEU A 118 -2.74 0.89 -19.03
N GLU A 119 -1.98 1.77 -19.67
CA GLU A 119 -1.24 1.48 -20.90
C GLU A 119 0.14 0.86 -20.67
N SER A 120 0.66 0.90 -19.45
CA SER A 120 1.99 0.39 -19.11
C SER A 120 2.19 -1.08 -19.55
N PRO A 121 1.23 -2.01 -19.35
CA PRO A 121 1.41 -3.40 -19.75
C PRO A 121 1.66 -3.57 -21.25
N ALA A 122 1.02 -2.74 -22.10
CA ALA A 122 1.23 -2.76 -23.54
C ALA A 122 2.66 -2.33 -23.95
N ARG A 123 3.37 -1.65 -23.05
CA ARG A 123 4.76 -1.21 -23.19
C ARG A 123 5.76 -2.14 -22.47
N ASN A 124 5.33 -3.36 -22.12
CA ASN A 124 6.11 -4.32 -21.30
C ASN A 124 6.52 -3.74 -19.94
N GLN A 125 5.59 -3.03 -19.31
CA GLN A 125 5.81 -2.35 -18.04
C GLN A 125 4.68 -2.66 -17.07
N THR A 126 5.01 -3.10 -15.86
CA THR A 126 4.01 -3.21 -14.79
C THR A 126 3.71 -1.82 -14.24
N SER A 127 2.47 -1.53 -13.91
CA SER A 127 2.13 -0.28 -13.21
C SER A 127 1.53 -0.51 -11.84
N LEU A 128 1.81 0.41 -10.91
CA LEU A 128 1.20 0.45 -9.58
C LEU A 128 0.69 1.86 -9.26
N LEU A 129 -0.62 2.06 -9.35
CA LEU A 129 -1.30 3.31 -9.06
C LEU A 129 -1.97 3.23 -7.68
N ILE A 130 -1.64 4.13 -6.77
CA ILE A 130 -2.27 4.21 -5.45
C ILE A 130 -3.20 5.43 -5.42
N SER A 131 -4.46 5.23 -5.02
CA SER A 131 -5.44 6.31 -4.94
C SER A 131 -6.53 6.02 -3.92
N ASN A 132 -7.11 7.07 -3.33
CA ASN A 132 -8.34 6.93 -2.56
C ASN A 132 -9.54 6.73 -3.51
N THR A 133 -10.63 6.13 -3.01
CA THR A 133 -11.78 5.76 -3.86
C THR A 133 -12.36 6.95 -4.62
N GLY A 134 -12.50 8.12 -3.98
CA GLY A 134 -13.06 9.32 -4.61
C GLY A 134 -12.27 9.81 -5.84
N PRO A 135 -11.00 10.21 -5.67
CA PRO A 135 -10.14 10.63 -6.78
C PRO A 135 -10.02 9.57 -7.88
N LEU A 136 -9.98 8.28 -7.51
CA LEU A 136 -9.95 7.19 -8.47
C LEU A 136 -11.19 7.17 -9.39
N LEU A 137 -12.39 7.29 -8.82
CA LEU A 137 -13.63 7.30 -9.60
C LEU A 137 -13.71 8.52 -10.53
N GLN A 138 -13.22 9.68 -10.07
CA GLN A 138 -13.15 10.90 -10.88
C GLN A 138 -12.15 10.75 -12.03
N ALA A 139 -10.96 10.22 -11.78
CA ALA A 139 -9.96 9.98 -12.82
C ALA A 139 -10.44 9.00 -13.89
N PHE A 140 -11.14 7.92 -13.51
CA PHE A 140 -11.76 7.01 -14.47
C PHE A 140 -12.86 7.69 -15.28
N THR A 141 -13.68 8.54 -14.64
CA THR A 141 -14.72 9.31 -15.34
C THR A 141 -14.09 10.20 -16.40
N GLY A 142 -13.07 10.99 -16.04
CA GLY A 142 -12.37 11.87 -16.98
C GLY A 142 -11.65 11.11 -18.10
N LEU A 143 -11.06 9.95 -17.80
CA LEU A 143 -10.43 9.09 -18.79
C LEU A 143 -11.42 8.58 -19.85
N VAL A 144 -12.56 8.04 -19.40
CA VAL A 144 -13.58 7.47 -20.28
C VAL A 144 -14.26 8.58 -21.10
N GLU A 145 -14.55 9.73 -20.48
CA GLU A 145 -15.11 10.89 -21.15
C GLU A 145 -14.18 11.40 -22.27
N ALA A 146 -12.88 11.56 -21.98
CA ALA A 146 -11.89 11.99 -22.96
C ALA A 146 -11.80 10.99 -24.13
N LYS A 147 -11.73 9.69 -23.83
CA LYS A 147 -11.65 8.65 -24.86
C LYS A 147 -12.89 8.59 -25.74
N ARG A 148 -14.08 8.67 -25.16
CA ARG A 148 -15.33 8.68 -25.95
C ARG A 148 -15.44 9.93 -26.81
N LYS A 149 -14.99 11.08 -26.31
CA LYS A 149 -14.92 12.31 -27.09
C LYS A 149 -13.96 12.21 -28.27
N GLU A 150 -12.80 11.57 -28.10
CA GLU A 150 -11.86 11.25 -29.20
C GLU A 150 -12.50 10.33 -30.25
N GLU A 151 -13.40 9.44 -29.84
CA GLU A 151 -14.14 8.51 -30.71
C GLU A 151 -15.48 9.06 -31.24
N GLU A 152 -15.76 10.36 -31.07
CA GLU A 152 -17.04 11.01 -31.42
C GLU A 152 -18.28 10.36 -30.77
N LYS A 153 -18.11 9.69 -29.63
CA LYS A 153 -19.18 9.08 -28.83
C LYS A 153 -19.63 10.00 -27.70
N THR A 154 -20.90 9.89 -27.32
CA THR A 154 -21.45 10.59 -26.17
C THR A 154 -21.08 9.89 -24.86
N PHE A 155 -20.86 10.68 -23.81
CA PHE A 155 -20.71 10.23 -22.44
C PHE A 155 -21.68 11.03 -21.58
N ASN A 156 -22.73 10.37 -21.08
CA ASN A 156 -23.80 11.01 -20.31
C ASN A 156 -23.77 10.57 -18.84
N ASP A 157 -24.68 11.12 -18.04
CA ASP A 157 -24.76 10.79 -16.62
C ASP A 157 -25.07 9.31 -16.35
N SER A 158 -25.80 8.64 -17.24
CA SER A 158 -26.08 7.20 -17.12
C SER A 158 -24.80 6.38 -17.32
N ASP A 159 -23.98 6.72 -18.32
CA ASP A 159 -22.68 6.08 -18.56
C ASP A 159 -21.75 6.25 -17.36
N ARG A 160 -21.73 7.46 -16.80
CA ARG A 160 -20.96 7.78 -15.59
C ARG A 160 -21.40 6.95 -14.40
N MET A 161 -22.71 6.83 -14.15
CA MET A 161 -23.23 6.01 -13.06
C MET A 161 -22.91 4.53 -13.25
N GLU A 162 -23.03 4.00 -14.46
CA GLU A 162 -22.68 2.61 -14.77
C GLU A 162 -21.19 2.34 -14.52
N LEU A 163 -20.31 3.22 -15.01
CA LEU A 163 -18.87 3.13 -14.79
C LEU A 163 -18.51 3.10 -13.30
N GLN A 164 -19.04 4.05 -12.53
CA GLN A 164 -18.77 4.14 -11.10
C GLN A 164 -19.32 2.93 -10.34
N SER A 165 -20.52 2.47 -10.69
CA SER A 165 -21.14 1.29 -10.08
C SER A 165 -20.30 0.03 -10.35
N LYS A 166 -19.82 -0.15 -11.58
CA LYS A 166 -18.93 -1.27 -11.94
C LYS A 166 -17.63 -1.27 -11.13
N LEU A 167 -17.00 -0.10 -10.96
CA LEU A 167 -15.79 0.06 -10.16
C LEU A 167 -16.04 -0.26 -8.68
N LEU A 168 -17.13 0.26 -8.11
CA LEU A 168 -17.49 0.02 -6.71
C LEU A 168 -17.82 -1.46 -6.44
N LEU A 169 -18.57 -2.12 -7.33
CA LEU A 169 -18.86 -3.55 -7.22
C LEU A 169 -17.58 -4.39 -7.23
N GLN A 170 -16.60 -4.04 -8.08
CA GLN A 170 -15.30 -4.73 -8.10
C GLN A 170 -14.53 -4.52 -6.78
N LEU A 171 -14.54 -3.29 -6.25
CA LEU A 171 -13.96 -2.98 -4.94
C LEU A 171 -14.66 -3.70 -3.79
N ASP A 172 -15.92 -4.07 -3.97
CA ASP A 172 -16.69 -4.79 -2.97
C ASP A 172 -16.36 -6.28 -2.94
N GLN A 173 -16.22 -6.90 -4.12
CA GLN A 173 -16.03 -8.35 -4.28
C GLN A 173 -14.63 -8.84 -3.88
N ASN A 174 -13.60 -7.98 -3.89
CA ASN A 174 -12.19 -8.32 -3.58
C ASN A 174 -11.63 -9.55 -4.28
N ASN A 175 -12.17 -9.90 -5.45
CA ASN A 175 -11.54 -10.87 -6.32
C ASN A 175 -10.37 -10.16 -7.02
N ASN A 176 -9.16 -10.75 -6.95
CA ASN A 176 -7.98 -10.28 -7.71
C ASN A 176 -8.14 -10.52 -9.23
N ALA A 177 -9.38 -10.59 -9.72
CA ALA A 177 -9.70 -10.80 -11.12
C ALA A 177 -9.37 -9.52 -11.90
N PRO A 178 -8.84 -9.65 -13.12
CA PRO A 178 -8.64 -8.51 -13.99
C PRO A 178 -9.99 -7.90 -14.38
N LEU A 179 -10.10 -6.58 -14.20
CA LEU A 179 -11.21 -5.76 -14.67
C LEU A 179 -10.85 -5.17 -16.04
N SER A 180 -11.85 -5.09 -16.93
CA SER A 180 -11.71 -4.43 -18.22
C SER A 180 -12.66 -3.23 -18.33
N ILE A 181 -12.11 -2.06 -18.66
CA ILE A 181 -12.86 -0.81 -18.90
C ILE A 181 -12.31 -0.16 -20.16
N GLU A 182 -13.18 0.10 -21.14
CA GLU A 182 -12.81 0.72 -22.43
C GLU A 182 -11.55 0.09 -23.08
N GLY A 183 -11.41 -1.23 -22.98
CA GLY A 183 -10.28 -1.99 -23.54
C GLY A 183 -9.01 -2.02 -22.67
N TYR A 184 -8.97 -1.31 -21.54
CA TYR A 184 -7.88 -1.37 -20.58
C TYR A 184 -8.09 -2.50 -19.59
N ASN A 185 -7.09 -3.37 -19.43
CA ASN A 185 -7.11 -4.49 -18.48
C ASN A 185 -6.22 -4.17 -17.28
N PHE A 186 -6.78 -4.27 -16.07
CA PHE A 186 -6.07 -3.96 -14.83
C PHE A 186 -6.63 -4.74 -13.64
N VAL A 187 -5.85 -4.84 -12.57
CA VAL A 187 -6.27 -5.44 -11.30
C VAL A 187 -6.56 -4.33 -10.31
N LEU A 188 -7.79 -4.28 -9.81
CA LEU A 188 -8.25 -3.30 -8.84
C LEU A 188 -8.36 -3.95 -7.45
N VAL A 189 -7.62 -3.44 -6.48
CA VAL A 189 -7.55 -4.05 -5.14
C VAL A 189 -7.89 -3.02 -4.06
N ASN A 190 -8.88 -3.36 -3.22
CA ASN A 190 -9.19 -2.62 -2.00
C ASN A 190 -8.42 -3.22 -0.80
N ILE A 191 -7.32 -2.59 -0.40
CA ILE A 191 -6.45 -3.10 0.67
C ILE A 191 -7.18 -3.18 2.02
N ALA A 192 -8.17 -2.32 2.27
CA ALA A 192 -8.99 -2.34 3.48
C ALA A 192 -9.67 -3.70 3.72
N ARG A 193 -9.98 -4.41 2.62
CA ARG A 193 -10.75 -5.66 2.65
C ARG A 193 -9.90 -6.91 2.37
N VAL A 194 -8.62 -6.75 2.05
CA VAL A 194 -7.69 -7.87 1.97
C VAL A 194 -7.43 -8.34 3.41
N ASP A 195 -7.89 -9.55 3.72
CA ASP A 195 -7.96 -10.13 5.07
C ASP A 195 -6.71 -9.81 5.95
N ASN A 196 -6.96 -9.08 7.04
CA ASN A 196 -5.94 -8.54 7.94
C ASN A 196 -5.71 -9.42 9.19
N VAL A 197 -6.50 -10.47 9.41
CA VAL A 197 -6.40 -11.27 10.65
C VAL A 197 -5.03 -11.96 10.73
N ALA A 198 -4.61 -12.62 9.65
CA ALA A 198 -3.28 -13.24 9.57
C ALA A 198 -2.14 -12.22 9.66
N PHE A 199 -2.38 -10.95 9.31
CA PHE A 199 -1.39 -9.89 9.33
C PHE A 199 -1.13 -9.37 10.75
N SER A 200 -2.18 -9.13 11.53
CA SER A 200 -2.08 -8.66 12.93
C SER A 200 -1.29 -9.64 13.80
N THR A 201 -1.56 -10.94 13.67
CA THR A 201 -0.84 -11.99 14.39
C THR A 201 0.65 -12.03 14.03
N GLN A 202 0.99 -11.87 12.76
CA GLN A 202 2.38 -11.84 12.31
C GLN A 202 3.14 -10.61 12.83
N ILE A 203 2.51 -9.42 12.82
CA ILE A 203 3.11 -8.21 13.38
C ILE A 203 3.34 -8.39 14.88
N LEU A 204 2.32 -8.85 15.61
CA LEU A 204 2.44 -9.04 17.05
C LEU A 204 3.57 -10.00 17.38
N LYS A 205 3.71 -11.09 16.64
CA LYS A 205 4.81 -12.04 16.79
C LYS A 205 6.18 -11.39 16.61
N LYS A 206 6.33 -10.53 15.59
CA LYS A 206 7.59 -9.81 15.33
C LYS A 206 7.91 -8.76 16.40
N ILE A 207 6.91 -8.00 16.86
CA ILE A 207 7.11 -7.01 17.94
C ILE A 207 7.58 -7.68 19.23
N LEU A 208 7.11 -8.89 19.49
CA LEU A 208 7.46 -9.67 20.69
C LEU A 208 8.81 -10.41 20.58
N ASP A 209 9.51 -10.32 19.46
CA ASP A 209 10.80 -10.99 19.25
C ASP A 209 11.79 -10.63 20.38
N GLU A 210 12.33 -11.64 21.06
CA GLU A 210 13.17 -11.44 22.25
C GLU A 210 14.41 -10.58 21.98
N GLY A 211 14.96 -10.63 20.76
CA GLY A 211 16.12 -9.82 20.36
C GLY A 211 15.86 -8.33 20.43
N LEU A 212 14.63 -7.89 20.17
CA LEU A 212 14.22 -6.48 20.24
C LEU A 212 14.10 -5.96 21.69
N TRP A 213 14.02 -6.88 22.66
CA TRP A 213 13.82 -6.56 24.08
C TRP A 213 15.06 -6.83 24.93
N GLY A 214 16.21 -7.14 24.33
CA GLY A 214 17.46 -7.41 25.05
C GLY A 214 17.83 -6.31 26.07
N GLU A 215 17.78 -5.04 25.66
CA GLU A 215 18.06 -3.89 26.55
C GLU A 215 17.10 -3.79 27.75
N CYS A 216 15.90 -4.37 27.66
CA CYS A 216 14.95 -4.40 28.77
C CYS A 216 15.30 -5.49 29.81
N GLN A 217 16.08 -6.51 29.46
CA GLN A 217 16.53 -7.54 30.40
C GLN A 217 17.64 -7.03 31.33
N ASP A 218 18.51 -6.18 30.82
CA ASP A 218 19.61 -5.57 31.57
C ASP A 218 19.22 -4.24 32.24
N CYS A 219 17.96 -3.83 32.10
CA CYS A 219 17.45 -2.61 32.69
C CYS A 219 17.33 -2.72 34.22
N VAL A 220 17.84 -1.71 34.94
CA VAL A 220 17.76 -1.62 36.42
C VAL A 220 16.31 -1.67 36.93
N LYS A 221 15.34 -1.21 36.12
CA LYS A 221 13.92 -1.18 36.47
C LYS A 221 13.13 -2.41 35.98
N LYS A 222 13.79 -3.47 35.49
CA LYS A 222 13.10 -4.60 34.82
C LYS A 222 11.98 -5.22 35.66
N ASP A 223 12.14 -5.28 36.98
CA ASP A 223 11.19 -5.94 37.89
C ASP A 223 9.95 -5.07 38.19
N CYS A 224 10.02 -3.77 37.94
CA CYS A 224 8.90 -2.83 38.13
C CYS A 224 8.52 -2.07 36.84
N CYS A 225 9.05 -2.48 35.68
CA CYS A 225 8.81 -1.80 34.42
C CYS A 225 7.46 -2.24 33.82
N PRO A 226 6.46 -1.33 33.72
CA PRO A 226 5.15 -1.69 33.16
C PRO A 226 5.25 -2.10 31.68
N ILE A 227 6.17 -1.51 30.91
CA ILE A 227 6.33 -1.82 29.47
C ILE A 227 6.82 -3.27 29.29
N LYS A 228 7.85 -3.68 30.04
CA LYS A 228 8.35 -5.06 30.03
C LYS A 228 7.29 -6.04 30.50
N ASN A 229 6.59 -5.71 31.59
CA ASN A 229 5.53 -6.57 32.11
C ASN A 229 4.38 -6.76 31.11
N ASN A 230 3.97 -5.68 30.42
CA ASN A 230 2.94 -5.77 29.37
C ASN A 230 3.40 -6.68 28.23
N ARG A 231 4.64 -6.51 27.75
CA ARG A 231 5.22 -7.39 26.73
C ARG A 231 5.25 -8.85 27.18
N ASP A 232 5.74 -9.12 28.39
CA ASP A 232 5.86 -10.49 28.93
C ASP A 232 4.48 -11.12 29.19
N CYS A 233 3.47 -10.33 29.51
CA CYS A 233 2.08 -10.77 29.63
C CYS A 233 1.50 -11.18 28.27
N VAL A 234 1.63 -10.31 27.26
CA VAL A 234 1.15 -10.58 25.90
C VAL A 234 1.89 -11.77 25.30
N PHE A 235 3.21 -11.89 25.50
CA PHE A 235 3.99 -13.04 25.06
C PHE A 235 3.49 -14.37 25.68
N ARG A 236 3.24 -14.40 27.00
CA ARG A 236 2.72 -15.59 27.70
C ARG A 236 1.28 -15.94 27.32
N GLN A 237 0.52 -14.99 26.77
CA GLN A 237 -0.88 -15.17 26.40
C GLN A 237 -1.07 -15.04 24.89
N PHE A 238 -0.01 -15.21 24.10
CA PHE A 238 0.00 -14.88 22.68
C PHE A 238 -1.17 -15.53 21.93
N ASP A 239 -1.33 -16.84 22.06
CA ASP A 239 -2.39 -17.60 21.37
C ASP A 239 -3.80 -17.08 21.68
N ARG A 240 -4.02 -16.58 22.91
CA ARG A 240 -5.30 -16.02 23.34
C ARG A 240 -5.53 -14.61 22.78
N VAL A 241 -4.47 -13.84 22.58
CA VAL A 241 -4.53 -12.47 22.05
C VAL A 241 -4.55 -12.48 20.51
N SER A 242 -4.03 -13.52 19.89
CA SER A 242 -3.91 -13.65 18.43
C SER A 242 -4.98 -14.53 17.76
N ALA A 243 -5.87 -15.14 18.54
CA ALA A 243 -7.05 -15.89 18.08
C ALA A 243 -8.23 -14.95 17.80
#